data_AF-A0A068Z9N1-F1
#
_entry.id   AF-A0A068Z9N1-F1
#
_cell.length_a   1.000
_cell.length_b   1.000
_cell.length_c   1.000
_cell.angle_alpha   90.00
_cell.angle_beta   90.00
_cell.angle_gamma   90.00
#
_symmetry.space_group_name_H-M   'P 1'
#
loop_
_entity.id
_entity.type
_entity.pdbx_description
1 polymer ?
#
loop_
_entity_poly.entity_id
_entity_poly.type
_entity_poly.pdbx_seq_one_letter_code
_entity_poly.pdbx_strand_id
1 'polypeptide(L)'
;MLNKLGERLAKVLDNLGINQAEAAQKTGVSKATISHIIRNNVPTYKNSSALAIGLGINHDWLVFGQGGILNPKTIYVPVLLEYFRLRLFHSELFLEDKTRYLVTERMYGDGLFATVLSDKVLLCSRTPESYLPTERPLGFLLWTERRKTIIHDPEQVQGKRVFLIHETRQYDEWKDFFVD
;
A
#
# COMPACT_ATOMS: atom_id res chain seq x y z
N MET A 1 -6.32 15.54 -16.40
CA MET A 1 -5.40 15.31 -15.27
C MET A 1 -5.73 16.37 -14.21
N LEU A 2 -6.01 15.99 -12.96
CA LEU A 2 -6.38 16.95 -11.89
C LEU A 2 -5.11 17.65 -11.41
N ASN A 3 -4.88 18.87 -11.85
CA ASN A 3 -3.55 19.48 -11.79
C ASN A 3 -3.33 20.30 -10.52
N LYS A 4 -4.38 20.69 -9.82
CA LYS A 4 -4.29 21.62 -8.67
C LYS A 4 -5.12 21.17 -7.47
N LEU A 5 -4.74 21.66 -6.29
CA LEU A 5 -5.33 21.23 -5.01
C LEU A 5 -6.83 21.53 -4.95
N GLY A 6 -7.29 22.66 -5.49
CA GLY A 6 -8.71 23.02 -5.53
C GLY A 6 -9.58 22.00 -6.27
N GLU A 7 -9.15 21.56 -7.44
CA GLU A 7 -9.81 20.49 -8.21
C GLU A 7 -9.85 19.16 -7.46
N ARG A 8 -8.72 18.77 -6.84
CA ARG A 8 -8.62 17.53 -6.06
C ARG A 8 -9.52 17.56 -4.82
N LEU A 9 -9.58 18.69 -4.13
CA LEU A 9 -10.47 18.89 -3.00
C LEU A 9 -11.94 18.81 -3.42
N ALA A 10 -12.33 19.45 -4.52
CA ALA A 10 -13.69 19.38 -5.04
C ALA A 10 -14.09 17.92 -5.35
N LYS A 11 -13.20 17.15 -5.99
CA LYS A 11 -13.42 15.74 -6.27
C LYS A 11 -13.60 14.90 -5.00
N VAL A 12 -12.85 15.19 -3.93
CA VAL A 12 -13.02 14.49 -2.66
C VAL A 12 -14.41 14.74 -2.08
N LEU A 13 -14.85 16.00 -2.06
CA LEU A 13 -16.16 16.35 -1.49
C LEU A 13 -17.30 15.65 -2.26
N ASP A 14 -17.18 15.62 -3.59
CA ASP A 14 -18.10 14.90 -4.47
C ASP A 14 -18.11 13.39 -4.18
N ASN A 15 -16.93 12.76 -4.13
CA ASN A 15 -16.79 11.33 -3.81
C ASN A 15 -17.34 10.95 -2.42
N LEU A 16 -17.21 11.84 -1.44
CA LEU A 16 -17.72 11.63 -0.09
C LEU A 16 -19.21 11.98 0.04
N GLY A 17 -19.81 12.60 -0.98
CA GLY A 17 -21.20 13.06 -0.95
C GLY A 17 -21.47 14.14 0.10
N ILE A 18 -20.45 14.94 0.47
CA ILE A 18 -20.57 15.98 1.50
C ILE A 18 -20.42 17.38 0.93
N ASN A 19 -21.07 18.35 1.55
CA ASN A 19 -20.97 19.75 1.18
C ASN A 19 -19.82 20.47 1.94
N GLN A 20 -19.49 21.70 1.50
CA GLN A 20 -18.41 22.49 2.09
C GLN A 20 -18.61 22.86 3.57
N ALA A 21 -19.85 22.91 4.06
CA ALA A 21 -20.13 23.18 5.47
C ALA A 21 -19.83 21.95 6.34
N GLU A 22 -20.19 20.75 5.87
CA GLU A 22 -19.86 19.48 6.53
C GLU A 22 -18.34 19.25 6.53
N ALA A 23 -17.68 19.53 5.40
CA ALA A 23 -16.22 19.48 5.31
C ALA A 23 -15.55 20.44 6.30
N ALA A 24 -16.11 21.64 6.48
CA ALA A 24 -15.59 22.61 7.44
C ALA A 24 -15.68 22.09 8.89
N GLN A 25 -16.81 21.47 9.25
CA GLN A 25 -16.97 20.85 10.57
C GLN A 25 -15.99 19.70 10.80
N LYS A 26 -15.77 18.84 9.80
CA LYS A 26 -14.87 17.68 9.89
C LYS A 26 -13.39 18.07 9.97
N THR A 27 -12.99 19.14 9.29
CA THR A 27 -11.57 19.52 9.11
C THR A 27 -11.11 20.65 10.02
N GLY A 28 -12.04 21.39 10.63
CA GLY A 28 -11.75 22.64 11.35
C GLY A 28 -11.33 23.80 10.43
N VAL A 29 -11.30 23.60 9.11
CA VAL A 29 -11.02 24.66 8.14
C VAL A 29 -12.32 25.38 7.80
N SER A 30 -12.32 26.71 7.82
CA SER A 30 -13.56 27.47 7.59
C SER A 30 -14.13 27.21 6.18
N LYS A 31 -15.47 27.17 6.08
CA LYS A 31 -16.18 27.02 4.79
C LYS A 31 -15.73 28.05 3.76
N ALA A 32 -15.48 29.29 4.18
CA ALA A 32 -14.99 30.36 3.30
C ALA A 32 -13.61 30.03 2.70
N THR A 33 -12.72 29.44 3.50
CA THR A 33 -11.40 29.00 3.04
C THR A 33 -11.52 27.84 2.05
N ILE A 34 -12.34 26.84 2.37
CA ILE A 34 -12.61 25.70 1.47
C ILE A 34 -13.17 26.20 0.12
N SER A 35 -14.13 27.13 0.17
CA SER A 35 -14.69 27.74 -1.04
C SER A 35 -13.64 28.49 -1.85
N HIS A 36 -12.78 29.27 -1.19
CA HIS A 36 -11.69 30.00 -1.84
C HIS A 36 -10.70 29.06 -2.52
N ILE A 37 -10.32 27.96 -1.86
CA ILE A 37 -9.42 26.94 -2.40
C ILE A 37 -9.99 26.32 -3.68
N ILE A 38 -11.25 25.88 -3.63
CA ILE A 38 -11.92 25.22 -4.76
C ILE A 38 -12.12 26.21 -5.91
N ARG A 39 -12.67 27.40 -5.62
CA ARG A 39 -13.06 28.38 -6.65
C ARG A 39 -11.86 28.99 -7.36
N ASN A 40 -10.78 29.29 -6.65
CA ASN A 40 -9.59 29.90 -7.23
C ASN A 40 -8.55 28.88 -7.66
N ASN A 41 -8.87 27.59 -7.52
CA ASN A 41 -8.01 26.47 -7.87
C ASN A 41 -6.57 26.65 -7.34
N VAL A 42 -6.49 26.99 -6.05
CA VAL A 42 -5.23 27.35 -5.39
C VAL A 42 -4.26 26.17 -5.51
N PRO A 43 -2.98 26.40 -5.89
CA PRO A 43 -2.02 25.32 -6.10
C PRO A 43 -1.60 24.63 -4.79
N THR A 44 -1.55 25.38 -3.69
CA THR A 44 -1.10 24.88 -2.38
C THR A 44 -1.91 25.51 -1.24
N TYR A 45 -1.95 24.86 -0.09
CA TYR A 45 -2.59 25.40 1.11
C TYR A 45 -1.81 25.00 2.35
N LYS A 46 -1.47 25.98 3.20
CA LYS A 46 -0.64 25.81 4.40
C LYS A 46 -1.18 24.76 5.36
N ASN A 47 -2.51 24.69 5.53
CA ASN A 47 -3.15 23.75 6.45
C ASN A 47 -3.83 22.59 5.69
N SER A 48 -3.25 22.17 4.56
CA SER A 48 -3.76 21.05 3.76
C SER A 48 -3.78 19.72 4.54
N SER A 49 -2.93 19.57 5.56
CA SER A 49 -2.95 18.41 6.47
C SER A 49 -4.26 18.32 7.27
N ALA A 50 -4.81 19.44 7.74
CA ALA A 50 -6.08 19.46 8.47
C ALA A 50 -7.26 19.03 7.58
N LEU A 51 -7.24 19.43 6.30
CA LEU A 51 -8.20 18.94 5.30
C LEU A 51 -8.07 17.42 5.12
N ALA A 52 -6.83 16.93 4.96
CA ALA A 52 -6.58 15.52 4.74
C ALA A 52 -7.03 14.64 5.92
N ILE A 53 -6.66 15.03 7.14
CA ILE A 53 -7.03 14.32 8.38
C ILE A 53 -8.54 14.32 8.57
N GLY A 54 -9.19 15.50 8.49
CA GLY A 54 -10.63 15.60 8.74
C GLY A 54 -11.50 14.89 7.70
N LEU A 55 -11.02 14.79 6.45
CA LEU A 55 -11.71 14.08 5.38
C LEU A 55 -11.31 12.59 5.30
N GLY A 56 -10.33 12.13 6.08
CA GLY A 56 -9.85 10.75 6.04
C GLY A 56 -9.20 10.37 4.70
N ILE A 57 -8.49 11.31 4.07
CA ILE A 57 -7.88 11.16 2.74
C ILE A 57 -6.35 11.23 2.81
N ASN A 58 -5.68 10.71 1.78
CA ASN A 58 -4.23 10.81 1.66
C ASN A 58 -3.82 12.27 1.40
N HIS A 59 -2.91 12.79 2.22
CA HIS A 59 -2.39 14.16 2.11
C HIS A 59 -1.55 14.38 0.85
N ASP A 60 -0.71 13.41 0.47
CA ASP A 60 0.12 13.48 -0.74
C ASP A 60 -0.74 13.45 -2.00
N TRP A 61 -1.83 12.69 -1.98
CA TRP A 61 -2.80 12.73 -3.07
C TRP A 61 -3.46 14.11 -3.16
N LEU A 62 -3.91 14.67 -2.03
CA LEU A 62 -4.55 15.98 -2.00
C LEU A 62 -3.63 17.09 -2.54
N VAL A 63 -2.35 17.10 -2.13
CA VAL A 63 -1.41 18.18 -2.44
C VAL A 63 -0.70 17.97 -3.78
N PHE A 64 -0.27 16.75 -4.09
CA PHE A 64 0.58 16.46 -5.25
C PHE A 64 -0.09 15.57 -6.31
N GLY A 65 -1.24 14.97 -6.00
CA GLY A 65 -1.91 14.01 -6.89
C GLY A 65 -1.24 12.64 -6.91
N GLN A 66 -0.41 12.31 -5.92
CA GLN A 66 0.33 11.05 -5.82
C GLN A 66 -0.40 10.06 -4.90
N GLY A 67 -0.52 8.80 -5.29
CA GLY A 67 -1.22 7.76 -4.51
C GLY A 67 -2.74 7.68 -4.74
N GLY A 68 -3.47 7.02 -3.84
CA GLY A 68 -4.94 6.94 -3.84
C GLY A 68 -5.62 8.08 -3.06
N ILE A 69 -6.91 8.32 -3.32
CA ILE A 69 -7.70 9.40 -2.66
C ILE A 69 -7.88 9.13 -1.17
N LEU A 70 -8.35 7.94 -0.84
CA LEU A 70 -8.64 7.60 0.55
C LEU A 70 -7.33 7.52 1.32
N ASN A 71 -7.40 7.59 2.65
CA ASN A 71 -6.28 7.24 3.51
C ASN A 71 -6.43 5.76 3.93
N PRO A 72 -6.16 4.79 3.06
CA PRO A 72 -5.79 3.50 3.59
C PRO A 72 -4.48 3.74 4.34
N LYS A 73 -4.32 3.14 5.52
CA LYS A 73 -2.97 3.05 6.10
C LYS A 73 -2.04 2.55 5.00
N THR A 74 -1.18 3.44 4.50
CA THR A 74 -0.14 3.10 3.55
C THR A 74 0.78 2.12 4.28
N ILE A 75 0.74 0.86 3.86
CA ILE A 75 1.58 -0.17 4.41
C ILE A 75 2.79 -0.27 3.50
N TYR A 76 3.94 0.08 4.07
CA TYR A 76 5.24 -0.13 3.45
C TYR A 76 5.64 -1.58 3.63
N VAL A 77 5.69 -2.29 2.52
CA VAL A 77 6.00 -3.71 2.46
C VAL A 77 7.45 -3.87 2.06
N PRO A 78 8.33 -4.43 2.92
CA PRO A 78 9.73 -4.61 2.57
C PRO A 78 9.87 -5.57 1.40
N VAL A 79 10.67 -5.19 0.42
CA VAL A 79 10.99 -6.01 -0.74
C VAL A 79 12.22 -6.84 -0.41
N LEU A 80 12.00 -8.14 -0.23
CA LEU A 80 13.03 -9.09 0.14
C LEU A 80 13.32 -9.99 -1.05
N LEU A 81 14.56 -9.98 -1.52
CA LEU A 81 14.99 -10.76 -2.69
C LEU A 81 15.60 -12.11 -2.34
N GLU A 82 16.16 -12.21 -1.14
CA GLU A 82 16.91 -13.37 -0.66
C GLU A 82 16.18 -14.07 0.49
N TYR A 83 16.20 -15.39 0.49
CA TYR A 83 15.53 -16.19 1.53
C TYR A 83 16.11 -15.91 2.92
N PHE A 84 17.42 -15.71 3.04
CA PHE A 84 18.06 -15.38 4.30
C PHE A 84 17.54 -14.07 4.90
N ARG A 85 17.33 -13.03 4.07
CA ARG A 85 16.76 -11.75 4.51
C ARG A 85 15.32 -11.89 4.98
N LEU A 86 14.52 -12.71 4.27
CA LEU A 86 13.18 -13.06 4.72
C LEU A 86 13.19 -13.70 6.11
N ARG A 87 14.13 -14.62 6.37
CA ARG A 87 14.27 -15.25 7.68
C ARG A 87 14.61 -14.25 8.78
N LEU A 88 15.59 -13.38 8.56
CA LEU A 88 15.99 -12.35 9.53
C LEU A 88 14.85 -11.37 9.83
N PHE A 89 14.15 -10.89 8.79
CA PHE A 89 12.98 -10.05 8.98
C PHE A 89 11.91 -10.75 9.83
N HIS A 90 11.72 -12.04 9.61
CA HIS A 90 10.72 -12.82 10.33
C HIS A 90 11.14 -13.18 11.77
N SER A 91 12.40 -13.48 12.04
CA SER A 91 12.86 -13.82 13.39
C SER A 91 13.09 -12.60 14.27
N GLU A 92 13.65 -11.53 13.68
CA GLU A 92 14.26 -10.42 14.42
C GLU A 92 13.72 -9.05 13.99
N LEU A 93 12.78 -8.99 13.03
CA LEU A 93 12.32 -7.74 12.40
C LEU A 93 13.47 -6.93 11.79
N PHE A 94 14.58 -7.59 11.46
CA PHE A 94 15.76 -6.95 10.89
C PHE A 94 15.54 -6.61 9.41
N LEU A 95 15.84 -5.36 9.05
CA LEU A 95 15.88 -4.85 7.69
C LEU A 95 17.17 -4.05 7.53
N GLU A 96 17.80 -4.13 6.36
CA GLU A 96 18.97 -3.29 6.04
C GLU A 96 18.53 -1.85 5.74
N ASP A 97 19.41 -0.87 5.95
CA ASP A 97 19.13 0.55 5.66
C ASP A 97 18.68 0.79 4.21
N LYS A 98 19.23 0.01 3.27
CA LYS A 98 18.90 0.09 1.84
C LYS A 98 17.71 -0.77 1.41
N THR A 99 16.93 -1.30 2.37
CA THR A 99 15.73 -2.08 2.06
C THR A 99 14.75 -1.23 1.28
N ARG A 100 14.32 -1.73 0.13
CA ARG A 100 13.30 -1.09 -0.70
C ARG A 100 11.91 -1.49 -0.23
N TYR A 101 10.92 -0.64 -0.46
CA TYR A 101 9.55 -0.86 -0.03
C TYR A 101 8.56 -0.71 -1.19
N LEU A 102 7.53 -1.55 -1.17
CA LEU A 102 6.33 -1.35 -1.96
C LEU A 102 5.22 -0.77 -1.09
N VAL A 103 4.34 -0.01 -1.73
CA VAL A 103 3.17 0.54 -1.07
C VAL A 103 1.95 -0.33 -1.36
N THR A 104 1.20 -0.66 -0.31
CA THR A 104 -0.15 -1.20 -0.43
C THR A 104 -1.11 -0.49 0.52
N GLU A 105 -2.37 -0.52 0.13
CA GLU A 105 -3.50 0.07 0.84
C GLU A 105 -4.24 -0.95 1.71
N ARG A 106 -3.85 -2.24 1.63
CA ARG A 106 -4.53 -3.36 2.27
C ARG A 106 -3.61 -4.09 3.25
N MET A 107 -4.13 -4.42 4.43
CA MET A 107 -3.42 -5.23 5.40
C MET A 107 -3.68 -6.72 5.16
N TYR A 108 -2.64 -7.45 4.76
CA TYR A 108 -2.73 -8.85 4.34
C TYR A 108 -2.38 -9.89 5.42
N GLY A 109 -1.94 -9.43 6.60
CA GLY A 109 -1.56 -10.28 7.72
C GLY A 109 -0.09 -10.13 8.13
N ASP A 110 0.32 -10.94 9.09
CA ASP A 110 1.61 -10.79 9.77
C ASP A 110 2.81 -11.15 8.89
N GLY A 111 3.91 -10.44 9.13
CA GLY A 111 5.17 -10.63 8.41
C GLY A 111 5.04 -10.37 6.92
N LEU A 112 4.18 -9.41 6.52
CA LEU A 112 3.99 -9.00 5.12
C LEU A 112 5.32 -8.60 4.49
N PHE A 113 5.59 -9.15 3.31
CA PHE A 113 6.78 -8.87 2.52
C PHE A 113 6.44 -8.95 1.03
N ALA A 114 7.29 -8.34 0.21
CA ALA A 114 7.21 -8.41 -1.23
C ALA A 114 8.42 -9.15 -1.78
N THR A 115 8.27 -9.82 -2.91
CA THR A 115 9.40 -10.45 -3.57
C THR A 115 9.18 -10.63 -5.05
N VAL A 116 10.24 -10.93 -5.81
CA VAL A 116 10.17 -11.16 -7.26
C VAL A 116 10.26 -12.64 -7.56
N LEU A 117 9.37 -13.13 -8.42
CA LEU A 117 9.50 -14.44 -9.05
C LEU A 117 9.26 -14.28 -10.55
N SER A 118 10.28 -14.65 -11.33
CA SER A 118 10.33 -14.41 -12.77
C SER A 118 10.24 -12.90 -13.09
N ASP A 119 9.10 -12.44 -13.57
CA ASP A 119 8.79 -11.07 -13.99
C ASP A 119 7.68 -10.43 -13.13
N LYS A 120 7.29 -11.10 -12.05
CA LYS A 120 6.16 -10.72 -11.21
C LYS A 120 6.62 -10.39 -9.81
N VAL A 121 6.03 -9.33 -9.28
CA VAL A 121 6.11 -8.99 -7.87
C VAL A 121 4.98 -9.68 -7.13
N LEU A 122 5.35 -10.51 -6.17
CA LEU A 122 4.44 -11.19 -5.27
C LEU A 122 4.36 -10.44 -3.95
N LEU A 123 3.14 -10.17 -3.48
CA LEU A 123 2.89 -9.64 -2.14
C LEU A 123 2.46 -10.80 -1.24
N CYS A 124 3.24 -11.09 -0.21
CA CYS A 124 3.14 -12.31 0.57
C CYS A 124 3.09 -12.08 2.08
N SER A 125 2.42 -12.96 2.83
CA SER A 125 2.46 -12.96 4.30
C SER A 125 2.78 -14.35 4.85
N ARG A 126 3.00 -14.44 6.16
CA ARG A 126 3.00 -15.74 6.85
C ARG A 126 1.64 -16.41 6.71
N THR A 127 1.67 -17.74 6.76
CA THR A 127 0.48 -18.58 6.93
C THR A 127 0.07 -18.55 8.40
N PRO A 128 -1.15 -18.09 8.74
CA PRO A 128 -1.68 -18.17 10.10
C PRO A 128 -1.72 -19.62 10.61
N GLU A 129 -1.59 -19.82 11.92
CA GLU A 129 -1.61 -21.16 12.52
C GLU A 129 -2.91 -21.92 12.27
N SER A 130 -4.04 -21.21 12.20
CA SER A 130 -5.38 -21.77 11.98
C SER A 130 -5.85 -21.70 10.52
N TYR A 131 -4.93 -21.48 9.56
CA TYR A 131 -5.31 -21.29 8.16
C TYR A 131 -5.76 -22.60 7.50
N LEU A 132 -6.98 -22.59 6.95
CA LEU A 132 -7.50 -23.68 6.13
C LEU A 132 -7.18 -23.42 4.64
N PRO A 133 -6.47 -24.33 3.94
CA PRO A 133 -5.99 -24.11 2.57
C PRO A 133 -7.06 -24.04 1.48
N THR A 134 -8.32 -24.30 1.81
CA THR A 134 -9.28 -24.88 0.86
C THR A 134 -9.73 -23.97 -0.28
N GLU A 135 -9.51 -22.66 -0.23
CA GLU A 135 -9.85 -21.77 -1.36
C GLU A 135 -8.89 -20.59 -1.46
N ARG A 136 -7.83 -20.73 -2.28
CA ARG A 136 -6.92 -19.62 -2.59
C ARG A 136 -6.54 -19.56 -4.08
N PRO A 137 -7.08 -18.60 -4.85
CA PRO A 137 -6.85 -18.56 -6.30
C PRO A 137 -5.40 -18.24 -6.68
N LEU A 138 -4.67 -17.47 -5.87
CA LEU A 138 -3.29 -17.06 -6.16
C LEU A 138 -2.22 -18.06 -5.67
N GLY A 139 -2.62 -19.11 -4.93
CA GLY A 139 -1.71 -20.11 -4.39
C GLY A 139 -0.77 -19.59 -3.28
N PHE A 140 0.32 -20.31 -3.09
CA PHE A 140 1.30 -20.13 -2.03
C PHE A 140 2.70 -20.03 -2.60
N LEU A 141 3.54 -19.21 -1.98
CA LEU A 141 4.95 -19.13 -2.28
C LEU A 141 5.70 -20.14 -1.41
N LEU A 142 6.22 -21.20 -2.02
CA LEU A 142 7.25 -22.03 -1.41
C LEU A 142 8.59 -21.35 -1.59
N TRP A 143 9.22 -20.95 -0.49
CA TRP A 143 10.54 -20.34 -0.52
C TRP A 143 11.50 -20.99 0.49
N THR A 144 12.60 -21.50 -0.03
CA THR A 144 13.75 -22.09 0.67
C THR A 144 15.05 -21.54 0.08
N GLU A 145 16.19 -21.87 0.69
CA GLU A 145 17.52 -21.53 0.16
C GLU A 145 17.77 -22.05 -1.26
N ARG A 146 17.14 -23.17 -1.65
CA ARG A 146 17.39 -23.84 -2.93
C ARG A 146 16.29 -23.63 -3.97
N ARG A 147 15.12 -23.16 -3.53
CA ARG A 147 13.91 -23.18 -4.35
C ARG A 147 12.96 -22.06 -3.98
N LYS A 148 12.46 -21.36 -4.99
CA LYS A 148 11.41 -20.34 -4.90
C LYS A 148 10.38 -20.61 -6.01
N THR A 149 9.17 -20.99 -5.65
CA THR A 149 8.12 -21.37 -6.62
C THR A 149 6.73 -21.15 -6.05
N ILE A 150 5.74 -20.99 -6.92
CA ILE A 150 4.34 -21.02 -6.54
C ILE A 150 3.86 -22.48 -6.48
N ILE A 151 3.08 -22.81 -5.46
CA ILE A 151 2.37 -24.08 -5.29
C ILE A 151 0.90 -23.80 -4.97
N HIS A 152 0.00 -24.73 -5.29
CA HIS A 152 -1.44 -24.58 -4.99
C HIS A 152 -1.90 -25.48 -3.84
N ASP A 153 -1.11 -26.50 -3.50
CA ASP A 153 -1.37 -27.42 -2.40
C ASP A 153 -0.21 -27.34 -1.39
N PRO A 154 -0.41 -26.66 -0.24
CA PRO A 154 0.61 -26.52 0.78
C PRO A 154 0.77 -27.78 1.65
N GLU A 155 -0.17 -28.74 1.61
CA GLU A 155 -0.11 -29.96 2.43
C GLU A 155 1.09 -30.84 2.06
N GLN A 156 1.50 -30.78 0.79
CA GLN A 156 2.71 -31.45 0.27
C GLN A 156 4.01 -30.86 0.82
N VAL A 157 3.96 -29.67 1.43
CA VAL A 157 5.14 -28.93 1.89
C VAL A 157 4.88 -28.32 3.28
N GLN A 158 4.72 -29.19 4.28
CA GLN A 158 4.46 -28.78 5.66
C GLN A 158 5.50 -27.76 6.20
N GLY A 159 5.04 -26.67 6.84
CA GLY A 159 5.83 -25.85 7.75
C GLY A 159 6.08 -24.38 7.35
N LYS A 160 7.03 -23.72 8.05
CA LYS A 160 7.35 -22.26 7.99
C LYS A 160 7.95 -21.74 6.66
N ARG A 161 7.91 -22.54 5.59
CA ARG A 161 8.55 -22.26 4.28
C ARG A 161 7.53 -21.88 3.21
N VAL A 162 6.26 -21.91 3.56
CA VAL A 162 5.14 -21.63 2.68
C VAL A 162 4.48 -20.34 3.13
N PHE A 163 4.33 -19.42 2.19
CA PHE A 163 3.80 -18.08 2.41
C PHE A 163 2.55 -17.86 1.56
N LEU A 164 1.61 -17.11 2.11
CA LEU A 164 0.36 -16.77 1.46
C LEU A 164 0.59 -15.72 0.38
N ILE A 165 0.15 -15.96 -0.87
CA ILE A 165 0.22 -14.94 -1.94
C ILE A 165 -1.09 -14.17 -1.98
N HIS A 166 -1.03 -12.86 -1.74
CA HIS A 166 -2.22 -11.99 -1.68
C HIS A 166 -2.43 -11.16 -2.94
N GLU A 167 -1.33 -10.73 -3.56
CA GLU A 167 -1.38 -10.01 -4.82
C GLU A 167 -0.22 -10.45 -5.71
N THR A 168 -0.44 -10.31 -7.02
CA THR A 168 0.59 -10.38 -8.04
C THR A 168 0.54 -9.06 -8.81
N ARG A 169 1.67 -8.37 -8.89
CA ARG A 169 1.80 -7.11 -9.64
C ARG A 169 2.83 -7.29 -10.75
N GLN A 170 2.56 -6.65 -11.87
CA GLN A 170 3.48 -6.55 -13.01
C GLN A 170 3.84 -5.08 -13.17
N TYR A 171 5.13 -4.80 -13.33
CA TYR A 171 5.65 -3.46 -13.55
C TYR A 171 6.48 -3.46 -14.82
N ASP A 172 6.21 -2.50 -15.72
CA ASP A 172 6.89 -2.40 -17.02
C ASP A 172 8.41 -2.17 -16.86
N GLU A 173 8.81 -1.48 -15.80
CA GLU A 173 10.20 -1.15 -15.45
C GLU A 173 10.59 -1.74 -14.08
N TRP A 174 10.33 -3.04 -13.86
CA TRP A 174 10.68 -3.68 -12.60
C TRP A 174 12.17 -3.53 -12.24
N LYS A 175 13.06 -3.43 -13.25
CA LYS A 175 14.50 -3.24 -13.04
C LYS A 175 14.83 -1.97 -12.25
N ASP A 176 14.07 -0.89 -12.39
CA ASP A 176 14.34 0.36 -11.65
C ASP A 176 13.98 0.23 -10.16
N PHE A 177 13.14 -0.74 -9.80
CA PHE A 177 12.94 -1.13 -8.41
C PHE A 177 14.07 -1.99 -7.84
N PHE A 178 15.03 -2.48 -8.63
CA PHE A 178 16.09 -3.40 -8.18
C PHE A 178 17.53 -3.00 -8.55
N VAL A 179 17.75 -1.89 -9.28
CA VAL A 179 19.09 -1.41 -9.64
C VAL A 179 19.64 -0.48 -8.55
N ASP A 180 20.42 -1.09 -7.65
CA ASP A 180 21.75 -0.71 -7.15
C ASP A 180 22.10 -1.52 -5.88
#